data_AF-A0A7X7CDG4-F1
#
_entry.id   AF-A0A7X7CDG4-F1
#
_cell.length_a   1.000
_cell.length_b   1.000
_cell.length_c   1.000
_cell.angle_alpha   90.00
_cell.angle_beta   90.00
_cell.angle_gamma   90.00
#
_symmetry.space_group_name_H-M   'P 1'
#
loop_
_entity.id
_entity.type
_entity.pdbx_description
1 polymer ?
#
loop_
_entity_poly.entity_id
_entity_poly.type
_entity_poly.pdbx_seq_one_letter_code
_entity_poly.pdbx_strand_id
1 'polypeptide(L)'
;MFNYLRIHYDELLSHCSAGEEPLALAMVAYAPGNEEIGEEPSGVTFDLNGLSVENWERGLDRLLVGDTLFAPEGGMAMKLRQAALGQPELLLTSHRLVALEGFLASEEGTVVAWSCPLEDVATVRHNPRFLQAGRMLVIFEDGSAIRLMAGVVSAKRARRLAEEFHRLTGR
;
A
#
# COMPACT_ATOMS: atom_id res chain seq x y z
N MET A 1 21.21 -4.89 -9.23
CA MET A 1 20.31 -4.78 -8.06
C MET A 1 19.63 -6.12 -7.90
N PHE A 2 19.73 -6.71 -6.71
CA PHE A 2 19.20 -8.06 -6.43
C PHE A 2 17.68 -8.10 -6.51
N ASN A 3 17.15 -9.20 -7.06
CA ASN A 3 15.72 -9.47 -7.12
C ASN A 3 15.34 -10.38 -5.94
N TYR A 4 15.09 -9.77 -4.77
CA TYR A 4 14.82 -10.48 -3.52
C TYR A 4 13.63 -11.43 -3.62
N LEU A 5 12.59 -11.07 -4.37
CA LEU A 5 11.46 -11.95 -4.67
C LEU A 5 11.93 -13.29 -5.27
N ARG A 6 12.89 -13.27 -6.19
CA ARG A 6 13.39 -14.50 -6.84
C ARG A 6 14.36 -15.28 -5.96
N ILE A 7 15.14 -14.58 -5.14
CA ILE A 7 16.14 -15.20 -4.26
C ILE A 7 15.44 -15.96 -3.13
N HIS A 8 14.37 -15.40 -2.59
CA HIS A 8 13.64 -15.90 -1.42
C HIS A 8 12.24 -16.40 -1.79
N TYR A 9 12.05 -16.86 -3.03
CA TYR A 9 10.72 -17.21 -3.53
C TYR A 9 10.02 -18.26 -2.68
N ASP A 10 10.74 -19.33 -2.31
CA ASP A 10 10.17 -20.44 -1.52
C ASP A 10 9.77 -20.01 -0.10
N GLU A 11 10.55 -19.11 0.51
CA GLU A 11 10.24 -18.52 1.81
C GLU A 11 8.99 -17.64 1.73
N LEU A 12 8.91 -16.76 0.72
CA LEU A 12 7.73 -15.91 0.49
C LEU A 12 6.49 -16.76 0.16
N LEU A 13 6.66 -17.85 -0.57
CA LEU A 13 5.58 -18.80 -0.88
C LEU A 13 5.06 -19.48 0.39
N SER A 14 5.90 -19.70 1.41
CA SER A 14 5.46 -20.26 2.71
C SER A 14 4.49 -19.34 3.48
N HIS A 15 4.47 -18.05 3.16
CA HIS A 15 3.52 -17.08 3.67
C HIS A 15 2.25 -16.94 2.80
N CYS A 16 2.19 -17.67 1.68
CA CYS A 16 1.06 -17.70 0.78
C CYS A 16 0.16 -18.90 1.08
N SER A 17 -1.15 -18.73 0.86
CA SER A 17 -2.13 -19.80 0.90
C SER A 17 -1.91 -20.77 -0.27
N ALA A 18 -2.54 -21.95 -0.24
CA ALA A 18 -2.43 -22.88 -1.35
C ALA A 18 -2.95 -22.26 -2.67
N GLY A 19 -2.11 -22.24 -3.71
CA GLY A 19 -2.42 -21.62 -5.00
C GLY A 19 -2.23 -20.09 -5.06
N GLU A 20 -1.79 -19.48 -3.97
CA GLU A 20 -1.39 -18.07 -3.92
C GLU A 20 0.10 -17.93 -4.29
N GLU A 21 0.43 -16.95 -5.13
CA GLU A 21 1.80 -16.74 -5.63
C GLU A 21 2.32 -15.35 -5.23
N PRO A 22 3.59 -15.22 -4.81
CA PRO A 22 4.21 -13.93 -4.55
C PRO A 22 4.63 -13.26 -5.88
N LEU A 23 4.18 -12.02 -6.11
CA LEU A 23 4.30 -11.33 -7.41
C LEU A 23 5.27 -10.14 -7.37
N ALA A 24 5.27 -9.37 -6.29
CA ALA A 24 6.17 -8.25 -6.09
C ALA A 24 6.51 -8.05 -4.62
N LEU A 25 7.71 -7.58 -4.34
CA LEU A 25 8.19 -7.32 -2.98
C LEU A 25 8.89 -5.98 -2.91
N ALA A 26 8.54 -5.17 -1.91
CA ALA A 26 9.19 -3.91 -1.63
C ALA A 26 9.32 -3.66 -0.12
N MET A 27 10.55 -3.50 0.38
CA MET A 27 10.76 -2.87 1.68
C MET A 27 10.19 -1.45 1.64
N VAL A 28 9.27 -1.15 2.56
CA VAL A 28 8.56 0.11 2.64
C VAL A 28 8.80 0.78 3.98
N ALA A 29 8.98 2.09 3.97
CA ALA A 29 8.97 2.90 5.18
C ALA A 29 7.79 3.87 5.16
N TYR A 30 7.14 4.03 6.32
CA TYR A 30 6.24 5.14 6.53
C TYR A 30 7.03 6.40 6.91
N ALA A 31 6.81 7.49 6.19
CA ALA A 31 7.46 8.78 6.46
C ALA A 31 6.38 9.79 6.87
N PRO A 32 6.20 10.07 8.17
CA PRO A 32 5.16 10.98 8.64
C PRO A 32 5.19 12.32 7.91
N GLY A 33 4.01 12.83 7.58
CA GLY A 33 3.82 14.10 6.90
C GLY A 33 2.52 14.75 7.39
N ASN A 34 1.71 15.28 6.49
CA ASN A 34 0.35 15.69 6.85
C ASN A 34 -0.53 14.43 7.02
N GLU A 35 -1.21 14.28 8.15
CA GLU A 35 -2.04 13.12 8.49
C GLU A 35 -3.45 13.62 8.84
N GLU A 36 -4.47 13.07 8.18
CA GLU A 36 -5.88 13.30 8.51
C GLU A 36 -6.47 12.00 9.06
N ILE A 37 -6.78 12.00 10.35
CA ILE A 37 -7.29 10.85 11.10
C ILE A 37 -8.56 11.26 11.83
N GLY A 38 -9.62 10.46 11.71
CA GLY A 38 -10.83 10.62 12.52
C GLY A 38 -11.91 11.55 11.94
N GLU A 39 -11.67 12.17 10.78
CA GLU A 39 -12.77 12.66 9.95
C GLU A 39 -13.43 11.43 9.30
N GLU A 40 -14.70 11.16 9.61
CA GLU A 40 -15.47 10.16 8.86
C GLU A 40 -15.43 10.56 7.37
N PRO A 41 -15.08 9.66 6.45
CA PRO A 41 -15.33 9.93 5.05
C PRO A 41 -16.83 10.12 4.94
N SER A 42 -17.28 11.35 4.63
CA SER A 42 -18.69 11.61 4.35
C SER A 42 -19.11 10.64 3.25
N GLY A 43 -19.87 9.61 3.63
CA GLY A 43 -20.05 8.40 2.83
C GLY A 43 -20.53 8.72 1.41
N VAL A 44 -19.97 8.02 0.44
CA VAL A 44 -20.47 8.02 -0.94
C VAL A 44 -21.85 7.36 -0.91
N THR A 45 -22.90 8.17 -0.89
CA THR A 45 -24.26 7.67 -1.12
C THR A 45 -24.48 7.67 -2.62
N PHE A 46 -24.61 6.49 -3.23
CA PHE A 46 -25.06 6.37 -4.62
C PHE A 46 -26.55 6.71 -4.66
N ASP A 47 -26.89 7.99 -4.77
CA ASP A 47 -28.23 8.39 -5.18
C ASP A 47 -28.24 8.70 -6.68
N LEU A 48 -29.27 8.19 -7.35
CA LEU A 48 -29.46 8.08 -8.80
C LEU A 48 -29.58 9.43 -9.54
N ASN A 49 -29.20 10.55 -8.91
CA ASN A 49 -29.49 11.91 -9.42
C ASN A 49 -28.38 12.96 -9.27
N GLY A 50 -27.15 12.63 -8.88
CA GLY A 50 -26.09 13.65 -8.91
C GLY A 50 -24.82 13.26 -8.19
N LEU A 51 -23.76 13.07 -8.97
CA LEU A 51 -22.39 12.97 -8.48
C LEU A 51 -22.07 14.14 -7.54
N SER A 52 -21.73 13.91 -6.28
CA SER A 52 -21.14 14.95 -5.43
C SER A 52 -19.66 15.12 -5.81
N VAL A 53 -19.43 15.79 -6.94
CA VAL A 53 -18.10 16.04 -7.52
C VAL A 53 -17.16 16.74 -6.52
N GLU A 54 -17.67 17.58 -5.63
CA GLU A 54 -16.87 18.32 -4.64
C GLU A 54 -16.12 17.46 -3.61
N ASN A 55 -16.67 16.32 -3.19
CA ASN A 55 -15.99 15.44 -2.23
C ASN A 55 -14.88 14.64 -2.92
N TRP A 56 -15.13 14.24 -4.18
CA TRP A 56 -14.13 13.60 -5.03
C TRP A 56 -13.00 14.57 -5.37
N GLU A 57 -13.31 15.81 -5.71
CA GLU A 57 -12.34 16.87 -5.97
C GLU A 57 -11.51 17.21 -4.73
N ARG A 58 -12.12 17.32 -3.54
CA ARG A 58 -11.37 17.53 -2.29
C ARG A 58 -10.46 16.37 -1.92
N GLY A 59 -10.93 15.13 -2.07
CA GLY A 59 -10.11 13.94 -1.84
C GLY A 59 -8.94 13.86 -2.82
N LEU A 60 -9.16 14.18 -4.10
CA LEU A 60 -8.11 14.26 -5.12
C LEU A 60 -7.12 15.40 -4.86
N ASP A 61 -7.59 16.61 -4.53
CA ASP A 61 -6.73 17.76 -4.27
C ASP A 61 -5.83 17.51 -3.06
N ARG A 62 -6.35 16.93 -1.97
CA ARG A 62 -5.56 16.53 -0.79
C ARG A 62 -4.51 15.46 -1.12
N LEU A 63 -4.89 14.48 -1.94
CA LEU A 63 -3.98 13.49 -2.52
C LEU A 63 -2.87 14.14 -3.37
N LEU A 64 -3.15 15.23 -4.06
CA LEU A 64 -2.17 15.96 -4.85
C LEU A 64 -1.25 16.82 -3.95
N VAL A 65 -1.81 17.44 -2.90
CA VAL A 65 -1.13 18.34 -1.95
C VAL A 65 -0.10 17.61 -1.08
N GLY A 66 -0.37 16.36 -0.68
CA GLY A 66 0.72 15.48 -0.22
C GLY A 66 0.58 14.76 1.09
N ASP A 67 -0.63 14.56 1.55
CA ASP A 67 -0.88 13.89 2.82
C ASP A 67 -0.25 12.51 2.83
N THR A 68 0.41 12.14 3.93
CA THR A 68 1.01 10.81 4.06
C THR A 68 -0.05 9.78 4.43
N LEU A 69 -1.10 10.19 5.12
CA LEU A 69 -2.19 9.33 5.57
C LEU A 69 -3.52 10.09 5.56
N PHE A 70 -4.55 9.44 5.04
CA PHE A 70 -5.95 9.85 5.14
C PHE A 70 -6.77 8.62 5.55
N ALA A 71 -7.44 8.64 6.69
CA ALA A 71 -8.23 7.48 7.14
C ALA A 71 -9.29 7.82 8.19
N PRO A 72 -10.47 7.15 8.16
CA PRO A 72 -11.31 7.06 9.34
C PRO A 72 -10.56 6.35 10.47
N GLU A 73 -11.00 6.56 11.71
CA GLU A 73 -10.46 5.86 12.86
C GLU A 73 -10.60 4.34 12.69
N GLY A 74 -9.49 3.61 12.77
CA GLY A 74 -9.45 2.16 12.58
C GLY A 74 -9.50 1.67 11.12
N GLY A 75 -9.50 2.59 10.14
CA GLY A 75 -9.49 2.26 8.70
C GLY A 75 -8.26 1.45 8.25
N MET A 76 -8.33 0.90 7.04
CA MET A 76 -7.32 -0.01 6.51
C MET A 76 -5.94 0.64 6.40
N ALA A 77 -5.89 1.89 5.94
CA ALA A 77 -4.66 2.68 5.90
C ALA A 77 -4.04 2.91 7.28
N MET A 78 -4.82 3.05 8.35
CA MET A 78 -4.29 3.14 9.72
C MET A 78 -3.66 1.83 10.16
N LYS A 79 -4.29 0.69 9.86
CA LYS A 79 -3.73 -0.62 10.20
C LYS A 79 -2.42 -0.87 9.45
N LEU A 80 -2.37 -0.55 8.16
CA LEU A 80 -1.13 -0.63 7.39
C LEU A 80 -0.07 0.37 7.90
N ARG A 81 -0.45 1.57 8.32
CA ARG A 81 0.48 2.52 8.97
C ARG A 81 1.16 1.90 10.18
N GLN A 82 0.41 1.24 11.06
CA GLN A 82 0.98 0.63 12.27
C GLN A 82 2.05 -0.41 11.92
N ALA A 83 1.77 -1.30 10.96
CA ALA A 83 2.79 -2.24 10.45
C ALA A 83 3.96 -1.51 9.76
N ALA A 84 3.67 -0.46 8.99
CA ALA A 84 4.68 0.27 8.23
C ALA A 84 5.70 1.05 9.11
N LEU A 85 5.40 1.27 10.40
CA LEU A 85 6.35 1.83 11.36
C LEU A 85 7.56 0.90 11.60
N GLY A 86 7.37 -0.42 11.48
CA GLY A 86 8.42 -1.44 11.56
C GLY A 86 9.31 -1.56 10.32
N GLN A 87 9.08 -0.71 9.30
CA GLN A 87 9.73 -0.77 7.99
C GLN A 87 9.63 -2.15 7.30
N PRO A 88 8.42 -2.71 7.18
CA PRO A 88 8.20 -4.06 6.70
C PRO A 88 8.51 -4.19 5.21
N GLU A 89 8.60 -5.42 4.75
CA GLU A 89 8.47 -5.76 3.34
C GLU A 89 7.00 -5.89 2.96
N LEU A 90 6.54 -5.01 2.08
CA LEU A 90 5.24 -5.11 1.44
C LEU A 90 5.32 -6.10 0.28
N LEU A 91 4.69 -7.26 0.49
CA LEU A 91 4.51 -8.33 -0.47
C LEU A 91 3.13 -8.20 -1.13
N LEU A 92 3.13 -8.14 -2.47
CA LEU A 92 1.95 -8.36 -3.28
C LEU A 92 1.91 -9.83 -3.69
N THR A 93 0.79 -10.48 -3.42
CA THR A 93 0.50 -11.83 -3.90
C THR A 93 -0.61 -11.81 -4.95
N SER A 94 -0.95 -12.98 -5.50
CA SER A 94 -2.10 -13.13 -6.39
C SER A 94 -3.47 -12.90 -5.71
N HIS A 95 -3.52 -12.81 -4.37
CA HIS A 95 -4.78 -12.72 -3.61
C HIS A 95 -4.86 -11.53 -2.65
N ARG A 96 -3.72 -11.04 -2.14
CA ARG A 96 -3.68 -10.03 -1.07
C ARG A 96 -2.43 -9.15 -1.11
N LEU A 97 -2.49 -8.05 -0.37
CA LEU A 97 -1.31 -7.33 0.10
C LEU A 97 -0.95 -7.81 1.51
N VAL A 98 0.34 -7.99 1.76
CA VAL A 98 0.88 -8.48 3.03
C VAL A 98 2.07 -7.63 3.44
N ALA A 99 2.11 -7.16 4.68
CA ALA A 99 3.29 -6.56 5.29
C ALA A 99 3.99 -7.60 6.15
N LEU A 100 5.22 -7.93 5.78
CA LEU A 100 6.10 -8.87 6.48
C LEU A 100 7.12 -8.09 7.30
N GLU A 101 7.24 -8.39 8.58
CA GLU A 101 8.29 -7.84 9.44
C GLU A 101 9.42 -8.86 9.61
N GLY A 102 10.65 -8.36 9.67
CA GLY A 102 11.84 -9.17 9.95
C GLY A 102 12.42 -9.94 8.76
N PHE A 103 11.79 -9.91 7.57
CA PHE A 103 12.18 -10.78 6.45
C PHE A 103 13.60 -10.51 5.91
N LEU A 104 13.98 -9.24 5.65
CA LEU A 104 15.36 -8.93 5.24
C LEU A 104 16.28 -8.49 6.38
N ALA A 105 15.72 -8.28 7.58
CA ALA A 105 16.39 -7.54 8.65
C ALA A 105 16.58 -8.33 9.95
N SER A 106 15.93 -9.47 10.15
CA SER A 106 15.95 -10.21 11.41
C SER A 106 16.31 -11.68 11.25
N GLU A 107 17.09 -12.21 12.20
CA GLU A 107 17.36 -13.64 12.33
C GLU A 107 16.22 -14.38 13.07
N GLU A 108 15.27 -13.64 13.67
CA GLU A 108 14.19 -14.18 14.52
C GLU A 108 12.99 -14.73 13.70
N GLY A 109 13.09 -14.69 12.37
CA GLY A 109 12.08 -15.20 11.45
C GLY A 109 11.08 -14.15 10.99
N THR A 110 10.36 -14.49 9.92
CA THR A 110 9.44 -13.60 9.23
C THR A 110 8.03 -13.67 9.83
N VAL A 111 7.46 -12.53 10.20
CA VAL A 111 6.11 -12.42 10.78
C VAL A 111 5.20 -11.62 9.87
N VAL A 112 3.95 -12.06 9.69
CA VAL A 112 2.92 -11.27 9.03
C VAL A 112 2.39 -10.22 10.01
N ALA A 113 2.80 -8.97 9.84
CA ALA A 113 2.37 -7.86 10.69
C ALA A 113 1.01 -7.31 10.27
N TRP A 114 0.68 -7.39 8.98
CA TRP A 114 -0.61 -6.96 8.45
C TRP A 114 -0.90 -7.65 7.11
N SER A 115 -2.17 -7.83 6.77
CA SER A 115 -2.58 -8.21 5.42
C SER A 115 -4.01 -7.77 5.12
N CYS A 116 -4.34 -7.59 3.85
CA CYS A 116 -5.71 -7.45 3.38
C CYS A 116 -5.91 -8.09 1.99
N PRO A 117 -7.09 -8.67 1.71
CA PRO A 117 -7.48 -9.09 0.36
C PRO A 117 -7.30 -7.99 -0.68
N LEU A 118 -6.99 -8.34 -1.93
CA LEU A 118 -6.88 -7.33 -3.00
C LEU A 118 -8.21 -6.66 -3.31
N GLU A 119 -9.33 -7.33 -3.07
CA GLU A 119 -10.66 -6.72 -3.19
C GLU A 119 -10.82 -5.47 -2.32
N ASP A 120 -10.15 -5.40 -1.16
CA ASP A 120 -10.18 -4.23 -0.28
C ASP A 120 -9.22 -3.10 -0.72
N VAL A 121 -8.40 -3.34 -1.74
CA VAL A 121 -7.40 -2.38 -2.25
C VAL A 121 -7.91 -1.76 -3.54
N ALA A 122 -8.34 -0.49 -3.52
CA ALA A 122 -8.84 0.20 -4.69
C ALA A 122 -7.77 0.44 -5.76
N THR A 123 -6.58 0.92 -5.36
CA THR A 123 -5.47 1.10 -6.32
C THR A 123 -4.12 1.18 -5.61
N VAL A 124 -3.06 0.76 -6.31
CA VAL A 124 -1.67 0.96 -5.91
C VAL A 124 -0.95 1.72 -7.02
N ARG A 125 -0.34 2.87 -6.67
CA ARG A 125 0.27 3.77 -7.66
C ARG A 125 1.67 4.18 -7.27
N HIS A 126 2.55 4.27 -8.25
CA HIS A 126 3.80 5.01 -8.12
C HIS A 126 3.49 6.51 -8.09
N ASN A 127 3.83 7.21 -7.00
CA ASN A 127 3.49 8.62 -6.77
C ASN A 127 4.73 9.42 -6.34
N PRO A 128 5.75 9.55 -7.21
CA PRO A 128 7.05 10.13 -6.87
C PRO A 128 6.96 11.61 -6.50
N ARG A 129 7.92 12.07 -5.69
CA ARG A 129 8.18 13.49 -5.40
C ARG A 129 9.66 13.80 -5.47
N PHE A 130 10.02 15.09 -5.46
CA PHE A 130 11.40 15.53 -5.38
C PHE A 130 12.11 14.84 -4.19
N LEU A 131 13.25 14.18 -4.45
CA LEU A 131 14.01 13.36 -3.50
C LEU A 131 13.27 12.13 -2.90
N GLN A 132 12.10 11.77 -3.43
CA GLN A 132 11.29 10.65 -2.98
C GLN A 132 10.89 9.78 -4.17
N ALA A 133 11.89 9.20 -4.84
CA ALA A 133 11.70 8.50 -6.11
C ALA A 133 10.85 7.23 -5.97
N GLY A 134 10.95 6.51 -4.85
CA GLY A 134 10.17 5.29 -4.57
C GLY A 134 8.88 5.53 -3.81
N ARG A 135 8.37 6.76 -3.76
CA ARG A 135 7.09 7.06 -3.11
C ARG A 135 5.95 6.38 -3.86
N MET A 136 5.12 5.67 -3.11
CA MET A 136 3.94 4.98 -3.62
C MET A 136 2.72 5.35 -2.78
N LEU A 137 1.55 5.18 -3.38
CA LEU A 137 0.25 5.45 -2.82
C LEU A 137 -0.56 4.15 -2.87
N VAL A 138 -1.18 3.81 -1.76
CA VAL A 138 -2.15 2.73 -1.65
C VAL A 138 -3.48 3.37 -1.24
N ILE A 139 -4.53 3.12 -2.01
CA ILE A 139 -5.91 3.53 -1.68
C ILE A 139 -6.70 2.25 -1.46
N PHE A 140 -7.55 2.25 -0.44
CA PHE A 140 -8.42 1.15 -0.06
C PHE A 140 -9.87 1.46 -0.42
N GLU A 141 -10.69 0.41 -0.55
CA GLU A 141 -12.11 0.54 -0.86
C GLU A 141 -12.91 1.22 0.27
N ASP A 142 -12.40 1.21 1.50
CA ASP A 142 -12.98 1.96 2.63
C ASP A 142 -12.76 3.49 2.54
N GLY A 143 -12.17 3.97 1.44
CA GLY A 143 -11.86 5.37 1.19
C GLY A 143 -10.56 5.85 1.85
N SER A 144 -9.91 5.01 2.65
CA SER A 144 -8.64 5.35 3.29
C SER A 144 -7.46 5.24 2.32
N ALA A 145 -6.42 6.04 2.55
CA ALA A 145 -5.23 6.09 1.72
C ALA A 145 -3.96 6.29 2.54
N ILE A 146 -2.88 5.65 2.13
CA ILE A 146 -1.56 5.77 2.75
C ILE A 146 -0.47 5.90 1.68
N ARG A 147 0.55 6.68 2.01
CA ARG A 147 1.76 6.81 1.22
C ARG A 147 2.95 6.19 1.91
N LEU A 148 3.70 5.42 1.13
CA LEU A 148 4.84 4.64 1.59
C LEU A 148 6.06 4.93 0.74
N MET A 149 7.24 4.76 1.32
CA MET A 149 8.52 4.91 0.65
C MET A 149 9.14 3.55 0.36
N ALA A 150 9.06 3.10 -0.89
CA ALA A 150 9.70 1.87 -1.38
C ALA A 150 11.12 2.14 -1.95
N GLY A 151 11.87 3.03 -1.27
CA GLY A 151 13.20 3.49 -1.65
C GLY A 151 13.30 5.00 -1.88
N VAL A 152 14.38 5.61 -1.40
CA VAL A 152 14.60 7.07 -1.53
C VAL A 152 15.06 7.43 -2.95
N VAL A 153 16.05 6.70 -3.47
CA VAL A 153 16.74 7.02 -4.74
C VAL A 153 16.23 6.24 -5.95
N SER A 154 15.49 5.14 -5.74
CA SER A 154 15.04 4.26 -6.82
C SER A 154 13.54 4.05 -6.81
N ALA A 155 12.90 4.28 -7.96
CA ALA A 155 11.48 4.02 -8.19
C ALA A 155 11.17 2.55 -8.51
N LYS A 156 12.19 1.71 -8.74
CA LYS A 156 12.03 0.40 -9.39
C LYS A 156 11.09 -0.54 -8.62
N ARG A 157 11.18 -0.56 -7.29
CA ARG A 157 10.33 -1.43 -6.45
C ARG A 157 8.90 -0.91 -6.37
N ALA A 158 8.71 0.39 -6.15
CA ALA A 158 7.39 1.04 -6.19
C ALA A 158 6.67 0.79 -7.51
N ARG A 159 7.36 1.02 -8.64
CA ARG A 159 6.80 0.81 -9.98
C ARG A 159 6.42 -0.64 -10.20
N ARG A 160 7.32 -1.59 -9.91
CA ARG A 160 7.03 -3.01 -10.08
C ARG A 160 5.82 -3.45 -9.28
N LEU A 161 5.69 -3.01 -8.03
CA LEU A 161 4.56 -3.37 -7.18
C LEU A 161 3.24 -2.80 -7.76
N ALA A 162 3.24 -1.53 -8.18
CA ALA A 162 2.09 -0.92 -8.85
C ALA A 162 1.74 -1.58 -10.20
N GLU A 163 2.74 -1.89 -11.02
CA GLU A 163 2.58 -2.56 -12.33
C GLU A 163 2.02 -3.98 -12.18
N GLU A 164 2.51 -4.76 -11.22
CA GLU A 164 1.99 -6.11 -10.95
C GLU A 164 0.57 -6.07 -10.37
N PHE A 165 0.26 -5.10 -9.50
CA PHE A 165 -1.10 -4.89 -9.01
C PHE A 165 -2.06 -4.57 -10.16
N HIS A 166 -1.66 -3.66 -11.05
CA HIS A 166 -2.45 -3.31 -12.22
C HIS A 166 -2.64 -4.49 -13.17
N ARG A 167 -1.56 -5.24 -13.44
CA ARG A 167 -1.62 -6.45 -14.28
C ARG A 167 -2.59 -7.48 -13.74
N LEU A 168 -2.66 -7.64 -12.42
CA LEU A 168 -3.50 -8.63 -11.76
C LEU A 168 -4.97 -8.21 -11.66
N THR A 169 -5.23 -6.94 -11.35
CA THR A 169 -6.58 -6.46 -10.99
C THR A 169 -7.23 -5.59 -12.07
N GLY A 170 -6.47 -5.06 -13.01
CA GLY A 170 -6.92 -4.07 -14.00
C GLY A 170 -7.15 -2.67 -13.43
N ARG A 171 -6.88 -2.42 -12.13
CA ARG A 171 -7.09 -1.15 -11.41
C ARG A 171 -5.80 -0.35 -11.21
#